data_AF-A0A645HDV4-F1
#
_entry.id   AF-A0A645HDV4-F1
#
_cell.length_a   1.000
_cell.length_b   1.000
_cell.length_c   1.000
_cell.angle_alpha   90.00
_cell.angle_beta   90.00
_cell.angle_gamma   90.00
#
_symmetry.space_group_name_H-M   'P 1'
#
loop_
_entity.id
_entity.type
_entity.pdbx_description
1 polymer ?
#
loop_
_entity_poly.entity_id
_entity_poly.type
_entity_poly.pdbx_seq_one_letter_code
_entity_poly.pdbx_strand_id
1 'polypeptide(L)'
;MDPALFHQENCGSAPPDRMRDAAEMELVRLFAAHKAPIFGICRGLQVLNVTFGGDIIQDIATAGAHRGYTENGKLQIDETKLKTALDTKGSEIKALFTSDNGIAVQLNNIINGAAKTSGVKGSRGSLVEAAGYASTASDSENYITAAMTRTSKYISSLQLKLTDEESRLWSKFTAMETALQQLNVQSSMLTQFSGGSSN
;
A
#
# COMPACT_ATOMS: atom_id res chain seq x y z
N MET A 1 22.91 5.70 -9.24
CA MET A 1 22.98 6.87 -10.13
C MET A 1 24.44 7.08 -10.45
N ASP A 2 24.79 7.35 -11.70
CA ASP A 2 26.17 7.50 -12.15
C ASP A 2 26.85 8.68 -11.44
N PRO A 3 27.90 8.43 -10.64
CA PRO A 3 28.64 9.48 -9.93
C PRO A 3 29.30 10.52 -10.82
N ALA A 4 29.51 10.20 -12.10
CA ALA A 4 29.96 11.16 -13.09
C ALA A 4 28.98 12.35 -13.28
N LEU A 5 27.68 12.16 -12.99
CA LEU A 5 26.66 13.20 -13.14
C LEU A 5 26.72 14.28 -12.06
N PHE A 6 27.41 14.02 -10.95
CA PHE A 6 27.64 14.94 -9.85
C PHE A 6 29.13 15.02 -9.48
N HIS A 7 30.01 14.80 -10.47
CA HIS A 7 31.46 15.01 -10.39
C HIS A 7 32.19 14.26 -9.26
N GLN A 8 31.71 13.06 -8.89
CA GLN A 8 32.36 12.22 -7.87
C GLN A 8 32.85 10.91 -8.47
N GLU A 9 33.86 10.31 -7.84
CA GLU A 9 34.29 8.95 -8.14
C GLU A 9 33.23 7.94 -7.70
N ASN A 10 33.19 6.78 -8.35
CA ASN A 10 32.22 5.75 -8.02
C ASN A 10 32.60 5.03 -6.72
N CYS A 11 31.94 5.43 -5.64
CA CYS A 11 32.03 4.80 -4.33
C CYS A 11 30.80 3.92 -4.03
N GLY A 12 29.94 3.68 -5.04
CA GLY A 12 28.72 2.91 -4.90
C GLY A 12 28.95 1.39 -4.82
N SER A 13 28.01 0.69 -4.20
CA SER A 13 28.05 -0.78 -4.02
C SER A 13 27.69 -1.58 -5.27
N ALA A 14 27.10 -0.95 -6.28
CA ALA A 14 26.68 -1.57 -7.54
C ALA A 14 27.04 -0.67 -8.73
N PRO A 15 27.27 -1.23 -9.93
CA PRO A 15 27.53 -0.44 -11.12
C PRO A 15 26.34 0.47 -11.44
N PRO A 16 26.57 1.72 -11.87
CA PRO A 16 25.49 2.64 -12.21
C PRO A 16 24.75 2.21 -13.48
N ASP A 17 23.43 2.32 -13.45
CA ASP A 17 22.56 2.12 -14.61
C ASP A 17 22.40 3.44 -15.38
N ARG A 18 23.33 3.66 -16.31
CA ARG A 18 23.40 4.90 -17.11
C ARG A 18 22.18 5.12 -17.99
N MET A 19 21.59 4.05 -18.53
CA MET A 19 20.40 4.17 -19.39
C MET A 19 19.21 4.66 -18.58
N ARG A 20 19.03 4.11 -17.38
CA ARG A 20 17.98 4.56 -16.46
C ARG A 20 18.20 5.99 -15.98
N ASP A 21 19.43 6.32 -15.57
CA ASP A 21 19.76 7.69 -15.12
C ASP A 21 19.48 8.72 -16.23
N ALA A 22 19.88 8.44 -17.48
CA ALA A 22 19.62 9.33 -18.61
C ALA A 22 18.11 9.50 -18.89
N ALA A 23 17.35 8.40 -18.89
CA ALA A 23 15.92 8.44 -19.15
C ALA A 23 15.15 9.23 -18.08
N GLU A 24 15.49 9.04 -16.80
CA GLU A 24 14.83 9.74 -15.70
C GLU A 24 15.20 11.22 -15.64
N MET A 25 16.46 11.58 -15.92
CA MET A 25 16.88 12.99 -16.02
C MET A 25 16.18 13.71 -17.17
N GLU A 26 16.03 13.04 -18.33
CA GLU A 26 15.31 13.61 -19.46
C GLU A 26 13.82 13.81 -19.13
N LEU A 27 13.20 12.85 -18.44
CA LEU A 27 11.82 12.98 -17.97
C LEU A 27 11.67 14.18 -17.01
N VAL A 28 12.61 14.36 -16.07
CA VAL A 28 12.60 15.52 -15.17
C VAL A 28 12.73 16.83 -15.95
N ARG A 29 13.63 16.91 -16.94
CA ARG A 29 13.80 18.11 -17.77
C ARG A 29 12.55 18.46 -18.56
N LEU A 30 11.89 17.45 -19.15
CA LEU A 30 10.63 17.64 -19.88
C LEU A 30 9.52 18.17 -18.96
N PHE A 31 9.34 17.56 -17.79
CA PHE A 31 8.32 17.99 -16.84
C PHE A 31 8.62 19.38 -16.27
N ALA A 32 9.89 19.71 -16.03
CA ALA A 32 10.32 21.03 -15.61
C ALA A 32 10.03 22.09 -16.69
N ALA A 33 10.30 21.79 -17.96
CA ALA A 33 10.01 22.68 -19.10
C ALA A 33 8.50 22.98 -19.22
N HIS A 34 7.65 21.99 -18.94
CA HIS A 34 6.20 22.13 -18.95
C HIS A 34 5.60 22.68 -17.64
N LYS A 35 6.44 23.05 -16.65
CA LYS A 35 6.01 23.53 -15.32
C LYS A 35 5.07 22.54 -14.62
N ALA A 36 5.22 21.25 -14.88
CA ALA A 36 4.45 20.20 -14.22
C ALA A 36 5.03 19.91 -12.82
N PRO A 37 4.19 19.66 -11.80
CA PRO A 37 4.66 19.28 -10.47
C PRO A 37 5.32 17.90 -10.50
N ILE A 38 6.50 17.75 -9.89
CA ILE A 38 7.26 16.50 -9.78
C ILE A 38 7.43 16.13 -8.31
N PHE A 39 7.19 14.86 -7.96
CA PHE A 39 7.40 14.33 -6.62
C PHE A 39 8.37 13.15 -6.66
N GLY A 40 9.52 13.26 -5.98
CA GLY A 40 10.54 12.23 -5.93
C GLY A 40 10.60 11.53 -4.58
N ILE A 41 10.55 10.19 -4.58
CA ILE A 41 10.69 9.37 -3.37
C ILE A 41 12.03 8.62 -3.43
N CYS A 42 12.80 8.63 -2.33
CA CYS A 42 14.08 7.95 -2.21
C CYS A 42 15.03 8.34 -3.37
N ARG A 43 15.27 7.44 -4.32
CA ARG A 43 16.10 7.73 -5.50
C ARG A 43 15.48 8.81 -6.42
N GLY A 44 14.16 8.95 -6.47
CA GLY A 44 13.52 10.01 -7.26
C GLY A 44 13.94 11.42 -6.79
N LEU A 45 14.11 11.62 -5.49
CA LEU A 45 14.62 12.88 -4.94
C LEU A 45 16.10 13.11 -5.34
N GLN A 46 16.90 12.06 -5.33
CA GLN A 46 18.31 12.11 -5.73
C GLN A 46 18.45 12.53 -7.21
N VAL A 47 17.62 11.94 -8.09
CA VAL A 47 17.61 12.28 -9.52
C VAL A 47 17.18 13.73 -9.75
N LEU A 48 16.15 14.20 -9.04
CA LEU A 48 15.73 15.61 -9.08
C LEU A 48 16.87 16.54 -8.67
N ASN A 49 17.51 16.27 -7.54
CA ASN A 49 18.60 17.08 -7.01
C ASN A 49 19.75 17.21 -8.03
N VAL A 50 20.22 16.09 -8.58
CA VAL A 50 21.31 16.08 -9.57
C VAL A 50 20.90 16.73 -10.89
N THR A 51 19.65 16.54 -11.34
CA THR A 51 19.15 17.18 -12.58
C THR A 51 19.18 18.71 -12.50
N PHE A 52 18.97 19.26 -11.30
CA PHE A 52 19.07 20.70 -11.04
C PHE A 52 20.45 21.16 -10.54
N GLY A 53 21.48 20.30 -10.62
CA GLY A 53 22.87 20.65 -10.34
C GLY A 53 23.31 20.49 -8.87
N GLY A 54 22.57 19.73 -8.06
CA GLY A 54 22.96 19.37 -6.70
C GLY A 54 23.78 18.08 -6.60
N ASP A 55 24.44 17.89 -5.47
CA ASP A 55 25.31 16.74 -5.20
C ASP A 55 24.65 15.64 -4.35
N ILE A 56 25.23 14.43 -4.36
CA ILE A 56 24.79 13.30 -3.53
C ILE A 56 25.95 12.85 -2.62
N ILE A 57 25.63 12.56 -1.37
CA ILE A 57 26.53 11.83 -0.46
C ILE A 57 26.35 10.33 -0.74
N GLN A 58 27.35 9.69 -1.35
CA GLN A 58 27.27 8.29 -1.79
C GLN A 58 27.36 7.28 -0.64
N ASP A 59 28.14 7.58 0.39
CA ASP A 59 28.35 6.71 1.55
C ASP A 59 28.00 7.46 2.84
N ILE A 60 27.12 6.85 3.63
CA ILE A 60 26.73 7.37 4.94
C ILE A 60 27.34 6.40 5.95
N ALA A 61 28.05 6.88 6.96
CA ALA A 61 28.82 6.05 7.90
C ALA A 61 28.02 4.89 8.57
N THR A 62 26.68 4.96 8.59
CA THR A 62 25.78 3.92 9.11
C THR A 62 25.38 2.85 8.06
N ALA A 63 25.87 2.93 6.82
CA ALA A 63 25.44 2.11 5.68
C ALA A 63 25.98 0.68 5.68
N GLY A 64 26.94 0.33 6.54
CA GLY A 64 27.43 -1.05 6.69
C GLY A 64 26.33 -2.07 7.02
N ALA A 65 25.22 -1.64 7.62
CA ALA A 65 24.05 -2.46 7.91
C ALA A 65 23.05 -2.59 6.72
N HIS A 66 23.19 -1.77 5.68
CA HIS A 66 22.27 -1.69 4.53
C HIS A 66 23.00 -2.02 3.22
N ARG A 67 23.55 -3.24 3.11
CA ARG A 67 24.10 -3.73 1.84
C ARG A 67 22.98 -4.22 0.93
N GLY A 68 22.66 -3.43 -0.10
CA GLY A 68 21.96 -3.83 -1.32
C GLY A 68 20.48 -4.22 -1.19
N TYR A 69 19.61 -3.50 -1.91
CA TYR A 69 18.19 -3.88 -2.11
C TYR A 69 18.02 -5.25 -2.79
N THR A 70 19.00 -5.70 -3.56
CA THR A 70 19.02 -7.00 -4.26
C THR A 70 19.25 -8.20 -3.35
N GLU A 71 19.77 -7.98 -2.14
CA GLU A 71 20.19 -9.03 -1.21
C GLU A 71 19.14 -9.33 -0.13
N ASN A 72 17.94 -8.74 -0.20
CA ASN A 72 16.84 -8.92 0.77
C ASN A 72 17.28 -8.80 2.25
N GLY A 73 18.23 -7.91 2.55
CA GLY A 73 18.69 -7.67 3.91
C GLY A 73 19.24 -8.92 4.63
N LYS A 74 19.80 -9.89 3.89
CA LYS A 74 20.37 -11.08 4.50
C LYS A 74 21.58 -10.70 5.35
N LEU A 75 21.39 -10.71 6.67
CA LEU A 75 22.48 -10.83 7.64
C LEU A 75 23.24 -12.13 7.34
N GLN A 76 24.37 -12.03 6.64
CA GLN A 76 25.31 -13.15 6.54
C GLN A 76 26.06 -13.24 7.88
N ILE A 77 25.57 -14.12 8.75
CA ILE A 77 26.23 -14.41 10.02
C ILE A 77 27.25 -15.52 9.77
N ASP A 78 28.51 -15.23 10.04
CA ASP A 78 29.60 -16.21 9.98
C ASP A 78 29.46 -17.18 11.16
N GLU A 79 28.83 -18.33 10.92
CA GLU A 79 28.43 -19.31 11.94
C GLU A 79 29.59 -19.80 12.80
N THR A 80 30.80 -19.87 12.24
CA THR A 80 31.98 -20.33 12.98
C THR A 80 32.41 -19.32 14.04
N LYS A 81 32.47 -18.03 13.69
CA LYS A 81 32.75 -16.95 14.64
C LYS A 81 31.63 -16.79 15.65
N LEU A 82 30.37 -16.96 15.23
CA LEU A 82 29.23 -16.90 16.13
C LEU A 82 29.27 -18.03 17.17
N LYS A 83 29.56 -19.27 16.75
CA LYS A 83 29.68 -20.42 17.67
C LYS A 83 30.83 -20.25 18.65
N THR A 84 32.01 -19.82 18.18
CA THR A 84 33.14 -19.55 19.08
C THR A 84 32.82 -18.44 20.08
N ALA A 85 32.14 -17.37 19.66
CA ALA A 85 31.72 -16.29 20.54
C ALA A 85 30.62 -16.71 21.54
N LEU A 86 29.68 -17.58 21.13
CA LEU A 86 28.64 -18.14 22.02
C LEU A 86 29.24 -19.01 23.13
N ASP A 87 30.24 -19.84 22.80
CA ASP A 87 30.90 -20.72 23.78
C ASP A 87 31.82 -19.95 24.74
N THR A 88 32.53 -18.92 24.27
CA THR A 88 33.43 -18.12 25.13
C THR A 88 32.74 -17.04 25.95
N LYS A 89 31.57 -16.54 25.52
CA LYS A 89 30.87 -15.41 26.16
C LYS A 89 29.48 -15.76 26.70
N GLY A 90 29.21 -17.02 27.02
CA GLY A 90 27.91 -17.47 27.52
C GLY A 90 27.39 -16.72 28.76
N SER A 91 28.29 -16.28 29.65
CA SER A 91 27.96 -15.45 30.82
C SER A 91 27.56 -14.02 30.45
N GLU A 92 28.25 -13.39 29.49
CA GLU A 92 27.91 -12.06 28.96
C GLU A 92 26.59 -12.08 28.18
N ILE A 93 26.33 -13.16 27.43
CA ILE A 93 25.07 -13.33 26.69
C ILE A 93 23.91 -13.50 27.69
N LYS A 94 24.08 -14.33 28.72
CA LYS A 94 23.08 -14.44 29.78
C LYS A 94 22.82 -13.08 30.43
N ALA A 95 23.86 -12.31 30.75
CA ALA A 95 23.71 -10.95 31.27
C ALA A 95 23.01 -10.00 30.27
N LEU A 96 23.28 -10.10 28.98
CA LEU A 96 22.62 -9.30 27.93
C LEU A 96 21.12 -9.59 27.83
N PHE A 97 20.70 -10.83 28.07
CA PHE A 97 19.28 -11.21 28.03
C PHE A 97 18.55 -11.01 29.37
N THR A 98 19.21 -11.24 30.51
CA THR A 98 18.55 -11.30 31.84
C THR A 98 18.88 -10.15 32.80
N SER A 99 19.79 -9.23 32.44
CA SER A 99 20.04 -8.05 33.28
C SER A 99 18.83 -7.11 33.31
N ASP A 100 18.82 -6.17 34.25
CA ASP A 100 17.74 -5.19 34.43
C ASP A 100 17.51 -4.30 33.18
N ASN A 101 18.54 -4.13 32.34
CA ASN A 101 18.46 -3.47 31.02
C ASN A 101 18.58 -4.46 29.85
N GLY A 102 18.42 -5.75 30.12
CA GLY A 102 18.56 -6.81 29.14
C GLY A 102 17.47 -6.76 28.07
N ILE A 103 17.77 -7.36 26.91
CA ILE A 103 16.89 -7.34 25.75
C ILE A 103 15.51 -7.94 26.12
N ALA A 104 15.45 -8.95 27.00
CA ALA A 104 14.18 -9.54 27.42
C ALA A 104 13.29 -8.57 28.20
N VAL A 105 13.88 -7.74 29.07
CA VAL A 105 13.15 -6.72 29.83
C VAL A 105 12.66 -5.61 28.90
N GLN A 106 13.50 -5.18 27.95
CA GLN A 106 13.11 -4.19 26.94
C GLN A 106 12.00 -4.73 26.03
N LEU A 107 12.10 -5.98 25.58
CA LEU A 107 11.06 -6.63 24.77
C LEU A 107 9.75 -6.72 25.57
N ASN A 108 9.83 -7.12 26.84
CA ASN A 108 8.67 -7.18 27.72
C ASN A 108 8.04 -5.80 27.91
N ASN A 109 8.83 -4.73 28.04
CA ASN A 109 8.31 -3.37 28.13
C ASN A 109 7.66 -2.90 26.83
N ILE A 110 8.21 -3.27 25.67
CA ILE A 110 7.61 -2.98 24.37
C ILE A 110 6.31 -3.76 24.19
N ILE A 111 6.29 -5.05 24.53
CA ILE A 111 5.09 -5.90 24.46
C ILE A 111 4.02 -5.37 25.41
N ASN A 112 4.37 -5.06 26.66
CA ASN A 112 3.44 -4.48 27.63
C ASN A 112 2.98 -3.08 27.23
N GLY A 113 3.84 -2.28 26.59
CA GLY A 113 3.48 -0.99 26.00
C GLY A 113 2.50 -1.14 24.84
N ALA A 114 2.75 -2.09 23.94
CA ALA A 114 1.91 -2.38 22.78
C ALA A 114 0.60 -3.09 23.12
N ALA A 115 0.57 -3.85 24.22
CA ALA A 115 -0.60 -4.54 24.76
C ALA A 115 -1.30 -3.78 25.89
N LYS A 116 -0.90 -2.54 26.19
CA LYS A 116 -1.48 -1.75 27.27
C LYS A 116 -2.96 -1.46 26.98
N THR A 117 -3.84 -2.07 27.78
CA THR A 117 -5.30 -2.00 27.64
C THR A 117 -5.92 -0.80 28.37
N SER A 118 -5.17 -0.11 29.25
CA SER A 118 -5.66 1.00 30.06
C SER A 118 -5.22 2.37 29.50
N GLY A 119 -6.20 3.23 29.20
CA GLY A 119 -5.97 4.59 28.72
C GLY A 119 -7.09 5.15 27.84
N VAL A 120 -7.01 6.46 27.55
CA VAL A 120 -7.84 7.17 26.56
C VAL A 120 -7.33 6.82 25.14
N LYS A 121 -8.20 6.93 24.12
CA LYS A 121 -7.84 6.73 22.71
C LYS A 121 -6.61 7.58 22.34
N GLY A 122 -5.53 6.97 21.86
CA GLY A 122 -4.23 7.62 21.61
C GLY A 122 -3.16 7.38 22.69
N SER A 123 -3.52 6.82 23.84
CA SER A 123 -2.59 6.41 24.90
C SER A 123 -2.59 4.90 25.14
N ARG A 124 -3.32 4.15 24.30
CA ARG A 124 -3.41 2.69 24.37
C ARG A 124 -2.26 2.08 23.59
N GLY A 125 -1.96 0.82 23.88
CA GLY A 125 -0.97 0.09 23.11
C GLY A 125 -1.37 -0.04 21.64
N SER A 126 -0.39 0.02 20.74
CA SER A 126 -0.63 0.02 19.29
C SER A 126 -1.45 -1.19 18.79
N LEU A 127 -1.29 -2.36 19.44
CA LEU A 127 -2.07 -3.56 19.11
C LEU A 127 -3.52 -3.43 19.54
N VAL A 128 -3.76 -2.81 20.70
CA VAL A 128 -5.10 -2.55 21.24
C VAL A 128 -5.80 -1.47 20.40
N GLU A 129 -5.08 -0.50 19.84
CA GLU A 129 -5.66 0.48 18.91
C GLU A 129 -5.98 -0.12 17.54
N ALA A 130 -5.19 -1.10 17.09
CA ALA A 130 -5.43 -1.79 15.85
C ALA A 130 -6.65 -2.73 15.95
N ALA A 131 -6.64 -3.64 16.91
CA ALA A 131 -7.59 -4.75 16.99
C ALA A 131 -8.67 -4.62 18.09
N GLY A 132 -8.48 -3.72 19.05
CA GLY A 132 -9.31 -3.65 20.25
C GLY A 132 -8.97 -4.73 21.27
N TYR A 133 -9.44 -4.53 22.50
CA TYR A 133 -9.43 -5.54 23.56
C TYR A 133 -10.85 -5.72 24.11
N ALA A 134 -11.28 -6.98 24.21
CA ALA A 134 -12.64 -7.34 24.61
C ALA A 134 -13.03 -6.70 25.95
N SER A 135 -14.28 -6.25 26.05
CA SER A 135 -14.85 -5.62 27.25
C SER A 135 -14.23 -4.28 27.65
N THR A 136 -13.60 -3.56 26.71
CA THR A 136 -13.11 -2.18 26.94
C THR A 136 -13.64 -1.23 25.86
N ALA A 137 -13.55 0.09 26.08
CA ALA A 137 -13.91 1.10 25.07
C ALA A 137 -13.15 0.95 23.74
N SER A 138 -12.03 0.21 23.72
CA SER A 138 -11.27 -0.10 22.50
C SER A 138 -11.91 -1.20 21.62
N ASP A 139 -12.94 -1.89 22.11
CA ASP A 139 -13.65 -2.94 21.37
C ASP A 139 -14.43 -2.38 20.17
N SER A 140 -15.10 -1.24 20.36
CA SER A 140 -15.80 -0.53 19.28
C SER A 140 -14.95 0.60 18.65
N GLU A 141 -13.96 1.13 19.36
CA GLU A 141 -13.12 2.24 18.90
C GLU A 141 -11.73 1.80 18.44
N ASN A 142 -11.66 0.88 17.48
CA ASN A 142 -10.40 0.44 16.87
C ASN A 142 -10.38 0.58 15.35
N TYR A 143 -9.19 0.43 14.76
CA TYR A 143 -8.99 0.54 13.32
C TYR A 143 -9.76 -0.54 12.54
N ILE A 144 -9.76 -1.78 13.02
CA ILE A 144 -10.43 -2.90 12.35
C ILE A 144 -11.94 -2.68 12.27
N THR A 145 -12.60 -2.31 13.37
CA THR A 145 -14.03 -2.00 13.44
C THR A 145 -14.39 -0.82 12.53
N ALA A 146 -13.55 0.22 12.48
CA ALA A 146 -13.75 1.34 11.56
C ALA A 146 -13.62 0.92 10.08
N ALA A 147 -12.64 0.07 9.76
CA ALA A 147 -12.45 -0.48 8.42
C ALA A 147 -13.64 -1.38 8.03
N MET A 148 -14.09 -2.28 8.91
CA MET A 148 -15.26 -3.12 8.70
C MET A 148 -16.52 -2.29 8.45
N THR A 149 -16.73 -1.22 9.23
CA THR A 149 -17.87 -0.32 9.06
C THR A 149 -17.82 0.41 7.71
N ARG A 150 -16.64 0.87 7.28
CA ARG A 150 -16.46 1.50 5.97
C ARG A 150 -16.74 0.51 4.84
N THR A 151 -16.22 -0.71 4.93
CA THR A 151 -16.45 -1.76 3.93
C THR A 151 -17.93 -2.15 3.88
N SER A 152 -18.61 -2.30 5.02
CA SER A 152 -20.04 -2.58 5.08
C SER A 152 -20.86 -1.50 4.38
N LYS A 153 -20.58 -0.21 4.66
CA LYS A 153 -21.22 0.91 3.97
C LYS A 153 -21.00 0.89 2.46
N TYR A 154 -19.79 0.53 2.03
CA TYR A 154 -19.46 0.40 0.61
C TYR A 154 -20.26 -0.74 -0.04
N ILE A 155 -20.33 -1.91 0.59
CA ILE A 155 -21.14 -3.04 0.13
C ILE A 155 -22.61 -2.61 0.00
N SER A 156 -23.17 -1.93 1.00
CA SER A 156 -24.55 -1.44 0.93
C SER A 156 -24.77 -0.47 -0.24
N SER A 157 -23.81 0.43 -0.51
CA SER A 157 -23.91 1.34 -1.64
C SER A 157 -23.84 0.63 -3.00
N LEU A 158 -23.07 -0.45 -3.09
CA LEU A 158 -23.00 -1.28 -4.29
C LEU A 158 -24.27 -2.09 -4.51
N GLN A 159 -24.83 -2.66 -3.44
CA GLN A 159 -26.13 -3.35 -3.48
C GLN A 159 -27.23 -2.42 -3.97
N LEU A 160 -27.29 -1.20 -3.44
CA LEU A 160 -28.30 -0.21 -3.84
C LEU A 160 -28.17 0.14 -5.33
N LYS A 161 -26.95 0.34 -5.84
CA LYS A 161 -26.71 0.57 -7.27
C LYS A 161 -27.13 -0.62 -8.13
N LEU A 162 -26.86 -1.85 -7.68
CA LEU A 162 -27.26 -3.05 -8.40
C LEU A 162 -28.78 -3.16 -8.50
N THR A 163 -29.49 -2.95 -7.39
CA THR A 163 -30.95 -2.98 -7.35
C THR A 163 -31.58 -1.88 -8.20
N ASP A 164 -30.96 -0.69 -8.26
CA ASP A 164 -31.42 0.40 -9.12
C ASP A 164 -31.26 0.05 -10.61
N GLU A 165 -30.11 -0.53 -10.99
CA GLU A 165 -29.89 -1.02 -12.36
C GLU A 165 -30.84 -2.15 -12.74
N GLU A 166 -31.10 -3.09 -11.83
CA GLU A 166 -32.10 -4.14 -12.03
C GLU A 166 -33.49 -3.55 -12.26
N SER A 167 -33.92 -2.62 -11.40
CA SER A 167 -35.22 -1.95 -11.52
C SER A 167 -35.36 -1.19 -12.84
N ARG A 168 -34.29 -0.53 -13.29
CA ARG A 168 -34.22 0.15 -14.58
C ARG A 168 -34.37 -0.82 -15.75
N LEU A 169 -33.65 -1.95 -15.71
CA LEU A 169 -33.73 -2.97 -16.75
C LEU A 169 -35.11 -3.63 -16.81
N TRP A 170 -35.69 -3.95 -15.65
CA TRP A 170 -37.06 -4.48 -15.54
C TRP A 170 -38.07 -3.50 -16.13
N SER A 171 -37.98 -2.21 -15.81
CA SER A 171 -38.87 -1.20 -16.37
C SER A 171 -38.78 -1.13 -17.90
N LYS A 172 -37.57 -1.23 -18.46
CA LYS A 172 -37.36 -1.29 -19.91
C LYS A 172 -37.94 -2.55 -20.54
N PHE A 173 -37.75 -3.70 -19.89
CA PHE A 173 -38.30 -4.97 -20.33
C PHE A 173 -39.83 -4.93 -20.37
N THR A 174 -40.49 -4.47 -19.30
CA THR A 174 -41.95 -4.33 -19.25
C THR A 174 -42.48 -3.36 -20.30
N ALA A 175 -41.78 -2.25 -20.55
CA ALA A 175 -42.14 -1.32 -21.62
C ALA A 175 -42.04 -1.98 -23.02
N MET A 176 -40.99 -2.76 -23.27
CA MET A 176 -40.83 -3.51 -24.51
C MET A 176 -41.89 -4.59 -24.67
N GLU A 177 -42.23 -5.32 -23.60
CA GLU A 177 -43.30 -6.32 -23.62
C GLU A 177 -44.65 -5.67 -23.95
N THR A 178 -44.96 -4.54 -23.32
CA THR A 178 -46.19 -3.77 -23.59
C THR A 178 -46.22 -3.31 -25.04
N ALA A 179 -45.11 -2.80 -25.57
CA ALA A 179 -45.01 -2.37 -26.96
C ALA A 179 -45.19 -3.55 -27.94
N LEU A 180 -44.60 -4.72 -27.66
CA LEU A 180 -44.78 -5.93 -28.47
C LEU A 180 -46.23 -6.42 -28.45
N GLN A 181 -46.91 -6.38 -27.29
CA GLN A 181 -48.33 -6.70 -27.20
C GLN A 181 -49.18 -5.74 -28.04
N GLN A 182 -48.91 -4.44 -27.96
CA GLN A 182 -49.59 -3.44 -28.79
C GLN A 182 -49.34 -3.66 -30.28
N LEU A 183 -48.10 -3.96 -30.68
CA LEU A 183 -47.75 -4.25 -32.07
C LEU A 183 -48.45 -5.51 -32.59
N ASN A 184 -48.60 -6.54 -31.76
CA ASN A 184 -49.34 -7.75 -32.15
C ASN A 184 -50.84 -7.45 -32.34
N VAL A 185 -51.44 -6.64 -31.46
CA VAL A 185 -52.82 -6.15 -31.62
C VAL A 185 -52.97 -5.31 -32.89
N GLN A 186 -52.03 -4.42 -33.19
CA GLN A 186 -52.05 -3.63 -34.42
C GLN A 186 -51.86 -4.49 -35.67
N SER A 187 -50.94 -5.46 -35.65
CA SER A 187 -50.70 -6.38 -36.76
C SER A 187 -51.92 -7.25 -37.04
N SER A 188 -52.59 -7.76 -36.01
CA SER A 188 -53.83 -8.54 -36.18
C SER A 188 -54.98 -7.67 -36.72
N MET A 189 -55.11 -6.43 -36.24
CA MET A 189 -56.08 -5.46 -36.77
C MET A 189 -55.80 -5.12 -38.24
N LEU A 190 -54.53 -4.87 -38.62
CA LEU A 190 -54.13 -4.62 -40.00
C LEU A 190 -54.40 -5.83 -40.90
N THR A 191 -54.17 -7.03 -40.40
CA THR A 191 -54.43 -8.27 -41.13
C THR A 191 -55.93 -8.46 -41.38
N GLN A 192 -56.78 -8.23 -40.37
CA GLN A 192 -58.25 -8.23 -40.54
C GLN A 192 -58.74 -7.14 -41.48
N PHE A 193 -58.17 -5.93 -41.41
CA PHE A 193 -58.55 -4.83 -42.29
C PHE A 193 -58.11 -5.07 -43.74
N SER A 194 -56.92 -5.64 -43.96
CA SER A 194 -56.44 -6.01 -45.30
C SER A 194 -57.17 -7.22 -45.89
N GLY A 195 -57.60 -8.17 -45.05
CA GLY A 195 -58.37 -9.36 -45.46
C GLY A 195 -59.86 -9.09 -45.66
N GLY A 196 -60.39 -7.98 -45.14
CA GLY A 196 -61.78 -7.56 -45.31
C GLY A 196 -62.05 -6.64 -46.51
N SER A 197 -61.01 -6.22 -47.24
CA SER A 197 -61.12 -5.27 -48.37
C SER A 197 -61.10 -5.95 -49.76
N SER A 198 -61.20 -7.28 -49.82
CA SER A 198 -61.38 -8.04 -51.06
C SER A 198 -62.81 -8.59 -51.15
N ASN A 199 -63.74 -7.76 -51.61
CA ASN A 199 -65.00 -8.18 -52.22
C ASN A 199 -65.54 -7.07 -53.13
#